data_AF-A0A1H9SDS4-F1
#
_entry.id   AF-A0A1H9SDS4-F1
#
_cell.length_a   1.000
_cell.length_b   1.000
_cell.length_c   1.000
_cell.angle_alpha   90.00
_cell.angle_beta   90.00
_cell.angle_gamma   90.00
#
_symmetry.space_group_name_H-M   'P 1'
#
loop_
_entity.id
_entity.type
_entity.pdbx_description
1 polymer ?
#
loop_
_entity_poly.entity_id
_entity_poly.type
_entity_poly.pdbx_seq_one_letter_code
_entity_poly.pdbx_strand_id
1 'polypeptide(L)'
;MNPLSVLRDSLYFFRRHLTSILQLCLPLVVLEALGTQLLYNHLGEQASPAYGMLVSLLFYPLYSAALILYLDTRSNGQDTAKRDLFARALQLWPMLALLIVISSLLIMAGLALFIFPGVWIMVNLVFAEYLLVLRGLPVIEAMRTSARMTTGHFLRIMVCMLSVLAPLWLIDGLLLQLFPEPQAGVQLALDSLSGFLQLFSTVVLYRLFMLLESEAGAAN
;
A
#
# COMPACT_ATOMS: atom_id res chain seq x y z
N MET A 1 -21.35 -4.69 -6.46
CA MET A 1 -21.00 -3.59 -7.40
C MET A 1 -19.92 -4.05 -8.38
N ASN A 2 -19.95 -3.57 -9.62
CA ASN A 2 -18.90 -3.87 -10.62
C ASN A 2 -17.54 -3.30 -10.16
N PRO A 3 -16.41 -4.02 -10.34
CA PRO A 3 -15.09 -3.53 -9.94
C PRO A 3 -14.72 -2.18 -10.58
N LEU A 4 -15.26 -1.92 -11.78
CA LEU A 4 -15.10 -0.66 -12.50
C LEU A 4 -15.74 0.54 -11.80
N SER A 5 -16.83 0.37 -11.04
CA SER A 5 -17.42 1.49 -10.29
C SER A 5 -16.55 1.85 -9.09
N VAL A 6 -15.99 0.86 -8.39
CA VAL A 6 -15.04 1.09 -7.27
C VAL A 6 -13.82 1.87 -7.77
N LEU A 7 -13.26 1.48 -8.92
CA LEU A 7 -12.14 2.20 -9.54
C LEU A 7 -12.50 3.66 -9.88
N ARG A 8 -13.66 3.89 -10.49
CA ARG A 8 -14.09 5.24 -10.87
C ARG A 8 -14.27 6.14 -9.65
N ASP A 9 -14.89 5.62 -8.60
CA ASP A 9 -15.15 6.37 -7.38
C ASP A 9 -13.84 6.65 -6.63
N SER A 10 -12.92 5.67 -6.59
CA SER A 10 -11.57 5.86 -6.07
C SER A 10 -10.80 6.91 -6.87
N LEU A 11 -10.88 6.89 -8.20
CA LEU A 11 -10.20 7.86 -9.06
C LEU A 11 -10.75 9.27 -8.83
N TYR A 12 -12.08 9.42 -8.73
CA TYR A 12 -12.70 10.71 -8.45
C TYR A 12 -12.23 11.26 -7.09
N PHE A 13 -12.23 10.42 -6.06
CA PHE A 13 -11.78 10.81 -4.73
C PHE A 13 -10.28 11.13 -4.68
N PHE A 14 -9.45 10.30 -5.29
CA PHE A 14 -8.01 10.53 -5.37
C PHE A 14 -7.70 11.84 -6.08
N ARG A 15 -8.38 12.14 -7.19
CA ARG A 15 -8.22 13.42 -7.90
C ARG A 15 -8.73 14.61 -7.08
N ARG A 16 -9.84 14.46 -6.36
CA ARG A 16 -10.42 15.54 -5.52
C ARG A 16 -9.54 15.85 -4.31
N HIS A 17 -8.92 14.84 -3.71
CA HIS A 17 -8.07 14.97 -2.52
C HIS A 17 -6.57 14.92 -2.83
N LEU A 18 -6.21 14.98 -4.12
CA LEU A 18 -4.85 14.78 -4.63
C LEU A 18 -3.84 15.68 -3.91
N THR A 19 -4.14 16.96 -3.78
CA THR A 19 -3.24 17.94 -3.14
C THR A 19 -2.97 17.60 -1.68
N SER A 20 -3.98 17.10 -0.96
CA SER A 20 -3.82 16.73 0.45
C SER A 20 -3.02 15.45 0.61
N ILE A 21 -3.30 14.43 -0.22
CA ILE A 21 -2.57 13.17 -0.26
C ILE A 21 -1.10 13.43 -0.65
N LEU A 22 -0.88 14.28 -1.65
CA LEU A 22 0.45 14.69 -2.10
C LEU A 22 1.20 15.40 -0.96
N GLN A 23 0.61 16.38 -0.30
CA GLN A 23 1.27 17.05 0.83
C GLN A 23 1.53 16.13 2.03
N LEU A 24 0.77 15.04 2.18
CA LEU A 24 0.93 14.10 3.29
C LEU A 24 1.99 13.04 2.95
N CYS A 25 1.83 12.34 1.83
CA CYS A 25 2.64 11.17 1.51
C CYS A 25 3.87 11.49 0.66
N LEU A 26 3.82 12.50 -0.23
CA LEU A 26 4.92 12.79 -1.15
C LEU A 26 6.24 13.12 -0.43
N PRO A 27 6.26 13.92 0.66
CA PRO A 27 7.50 14.15 1.40
C PRO A 27 8.14 12.85 1.91
N LEU A 28 7.33 11.90 2.37
CA LEU A 28 7.82 10.62 2.88
C LEU A 28 8.31 9.70 1.77
N VAL A 29 7.56 9.63 0.66
CA VAL A 29 7.95 8.84 -0.52
C VAL A 29 9.25 9.37 -1.13
N VAL A 30 9.40 10.70 -1.21
CA VAL A 30 10.65 11.32 -1.70
C VAL A 30 11.80 11.04 -0.74
N LEU A 31 11.58 11.09 0.57
CA LEU A 31 12.60 10.74 1.57
C LEU A 31 13.01 9.27 1.51
N GLU A 32 12.06 8.36 1.29
CA GLU A 32 12.30 6.94 1.07
C GLU A 32 13.16 6.72 -0.18
N ALA A 33 12.78 7.32 -1.31
CA ALA A 33 13.50 7.20 -2.57
C ALA A 33 14.91 7.81 -2.48
N LEU A 34 15.05 9.00 -1.90
CA LEU A 34 16.34 9.64 -1.63
C LEU A 34 17.21 8.79 -0.71
N GLY A 35 16.65 8.27 0.39
CA GLY A 35 17.37 7.44 1.34
C GLY A 35 17.89 6.16 0.70
N THR A 36 17.05 5.53 -0.12
CA THR A 36 17.40 4.33 -0.89
C THR A 36 18.51 4.63 -1.88
N GLN A 37 18.37 5.68 -2.68
CA GLN A 37 19.36 6.09 -3.68
C GLN A 37 20.71 6.45 -3.05
N LEU A 38 20.71 7.26 -1.99
CA LEU A 38 21.94 7.63 -1.28
C LEU A 38 22.64 6.41 -0.71
N LEU A 39 21.89 5.47 -0.16
CA LEU A 39 22.45 4.26 0.42
C LEU A 39 23.08 3.36 -0.65
N TYR A 40 22.42 3.17 -1.81
CA TYR A 40 23.01 2.44 -2.93
C TYR A 40 24.26 3.13 -3.49
N ASN A 41 24.25 4.46 -3.59
CA ASN A 41 25.41 5.22 -4.04
C ASN A 41 26.62 5.07 -3.11
N HIS A 42 26.41 4.94 -1.78
CA HIS A 42 27.50 4.75 -0.83
C HIS A 42 28.03 3.32 -0.77
N LEU A 43 27.16 2.32 -0.95
CA LEU A 43 27.52 0.90 -0.89
C LEU A 43 28.08 0.36 -2.22
N GLY A 44 27.88 1.09 -3.32
CA GLY A 44 28.32 0.71 -4.66
C GLY A 44 27.49 -0.42 -5.26
N GLU A 45 27.91 -0.92 -6.43
CA GLU A 45 27.15 -1.90 -7.24
C GLU A 45 26.95 -3.27 -6.57
N GLN A 46 27.68 -3.59 -5.50
CA GLN A 46 27.57 -4.85 -4.76
C GLN A 46 26.58 -4.78 -3.59
N ALA A 47 25.86 -3.67 -3.43
CA ALA A 47 24.88 -3.50 -2.38
C ALA A 47 23.74 -4.53 -2.49
N SER A 48 23.46 -5.21 -1.38
CA SER A 48 22.35 -6.16 -1.33
C SER A 48 20.99 -5.45 -1.54
N PRO A 49 20.04 -6.02 -2.29
CA PRO A 49 18.65 -5.55 -2.37
C PRO A 49 17.97 -5.41 -1.00
N ALA A 50 18.47 -6.14 0.01
CA ALA A 50 17.95 -6.08 1.37
C ALA A 50 18.02 -4.68 2.00
N TYR A 51 18.99 -3.85 1.61
CA TYR A 51 19.08 -2.51 2.18
C TYR A 51 17.95 -1.58 1.71
N GLY A 52 17.57 -1.64 0.43
CA GLY A 52 16.39 -0.93 -0.07
C GLY A 52 15.11 -1.38 0.63
N MET A 53 14.99 -2.68 0.93
CA MET A 53 13.87 -3.21 1.72
C MET A 53 13.86 -2.65 3.15
N LEU A 54 15.01 -2.47 3.79
CA LEU A 54 15.10 -1.89 5.14
C LEU A 54 14.68 -0.41 5.14
N VAL A 55 15.10 0.36 4.14
CA VAL A 55 14.64 1.75 3.96
C VAL A 55 13.13 1.77 3.74
N SER A 56 12.63 0.91 2.87
CA SER A 56 11.19 0.83 2.60
C SER A 56 10.40 0.44 3.84
N LEU A 57 10.91 -0.51 4.65
CA LEU A 57 10.28 -0.91 5.91
C LEU A 57 10.23 0.22 6.95
N LEU A 58 11.14 1.20 6.87
CA LEU A 58 11.11 2.37 7.73
C LEU A 58 10.02 3.36 7.31
N PHE A 59 9.87 3.61 6.00
CA PHE A 59 8.98 4.66 5.48
C PHE A 59 7.58 4.16 5.10
N TYR A 60 7.46 3.00 4.43
CA TYR A 60 6.19 2.44 3.96
C TYR A 60 5.10 2.34 5.02
N PRO A 61 5.36 1.76 6.22
CA PRO A 61 4.33 1.70 7.25
C PRO A 61 3.84 3.10 7.64
N LEU A 62 4.72 4.09 7.66
CA LEU A 62 4.38 5.44 8.12
C LEU A 62 3.45 6.16 7.13
N TYR A 63 3.78 6.17 5.84
CA TYR A 63 2.89 6.80 4.86
C TYR A 63 1.66 5.95 4.53
N SER A 64 1.72 4.61 4.60
CA SER A 64 0.56 3.73 4.45
C SER A 64 -0.46 3.98 5.57
N ALA A 65 -0.02 3.97 6.84
CA ALA A 65 -0.90 4.27 7.98
C ALA A 65 -1.48 5.69 7.91
N ALA A 66 -0.66 6.69 7.59
CA ALA A 66 -1.12 8.08 7.46
C ALA A 66 -2.17 8.22 6.35
N LEU A 67 -1.98 7.55 5.21
CA LEU A 67 -2.94 7.54 4.12
C LEU A 67 -4.24 6.84 4.51
N ILE A 68 -4.17 5.66 5.14
CA ILE A 68 -5.35 4.92 5.59
C ILE A 68 -6.17 5.75 6.60
N LEU A 69 -5.53 6.38 7.58
CA LEU A 69 -6.20 7.26 8.54
C LEU A 69 -6.78 8.52 7.88
N TYR A 70 -6.08 9.09 6.89
CA TYR A 70 -6.60 10.21 6.12
C TYR A 70 -7.86 9.81 5.31
N LEU A 71 -7.86 8.62 4.71
CA LEU A 71 -9.01 8.10 3.96
C LEU A 71 -10.21 7.87 4.88
N ASP A 72 -9.99 7.34 6.08
CA ASP A 72 -11.03 7.11 7.07
C ASP A 72 -11.65 8.41 7.59
N THR A 73 -10.81 9.35 8.04
CA THR A 73 -11.28 10.65 8.54
C THR A 73 -12.08 11.40 7.46
N ARG A 74 -11.62 11.40 6.21
CA ARG A 74 -12.34 12.02 5.09
C ARG A 74 -13.63 11.31 4.73
N SER A 75 -13.67 9.98 4.77
CA SER A 75 -14.88 9.21 4.49
C SER A 75 -15.95 9.45 5.56
N ASN A 76 -15.53 9.69 6.80
CA ASN A 76 -16.40 10.02 7.93
C ASN A 76 -16.72 11.52 8.07
N GLY A 77 -16.29 12.37 7.12
CA GLY A 77 -16.53 13.82 7.14
C GLY A 77 -15.76 14.58 8.22
N GLN A 78 -14.73 13.99 8.80
CA GLN A 78 -13.89 14.59 9.84
C GLN A 78 -12.69 15.31 9.24
N ASP A 79 -12.37 16.48 9.79
CA ASP A 79 -11.18 17.28 9.46
C ASP A 79 -10.13 17.14 10.56
N THR A 80 -9.39 16.02 10.55
CA THR A 80 -8.27 15.81 11.48
C THR A 80 -7.01 16.50 10.95
N ALA A 81 -6.27 17.17 11.84
CA ALA A 81 -5.01 17.80 11.47
C ALA A 81 -3.98 16.74 11.03
N LYS A 82 -3.22 17.04 9.96
CA LYS A 82 -2.20 16.12 9.41
C LYS A 82 -1.16 15.67 10.44
N ARG A 83 -0.84 16.56 11.40
CA ARG A 83 0.08 16.26 12.51
C ARG A 83 -0.43 15.12 13.39
N ASP A 84 -1.73 15.10 13.67
CA ASP A 84 -2.34 14.07 14.51
C ASP A 84 -2.40 12.74 13.78
N LEU A 85 -2.66 12.77 12.46
CA LEU A 85 -2.55 11.58 11.60
C LEU A 85 -1.14 10.99 11.63
N PHE A 86 -0.11 11.84 11.55
CA PHE A 86 1.28 11.40 11.66
C PHE A 86 1.64 10.85 13.04
N ALA A 87 1.18 11.51 14.11
CA ALA A 87 1.43 11.03 15.46
C ALA A 87 0.83 9.64 15.67
N ARG A 88 -0.40 9.40 15.17
CA ARG A 88 -1.03 8.07 15.19
C ARG A 88 -0.30 7.07 14.30
N ALA A 89 0.09 7.47 13.09
CA ALA A 89 0.85 6.60 12.19
C ALA A 89 2.18 6.15 12.82
N LEU A 90 2.86 7.05 13.54
CA LEU A 90 4.10 6.73 14.26
C LEU A 90 3.88 5.76 15.43
N GLN A 91 2.75 5.87 16.14
CA GLN A 91 2.38 4.91 17.19
C GLN A 91 2.07 3.51 16.64
N LEU A 92 1.46 3.44 15.45
CA LEU A 92 1.12 2.19 14.77
C LEU A 92 2.31 1.57 14.02
N TRP A 93 3.36 2.36 13.77
CA TRP A 93 4.54 1.96 13.00
C TRP A 93 5.12 0.58 13.37
N PRO A 94 5.43 0.24 14.64
CA PRO A 94 6.08 -1.03 14.94
C PRO A 94 5.17 -2.23 14.67
N MET A 95 3.87 -2.10 14.95
CA MET A 95 2.90 -3.15 14.69
C MET A 95 2.65 -3.34 13.20
N LEU A 96 2.58 -2.25 12.44
CA LEU A 96 2.40 -2.29 11.00
C LEU A 96 3.65 -2.84 10.29
N ALA A 97 4.84 -2.41 10.68
CA ALA A 97 6.11 -2.96 10.18
C ALA A 97 6.19 -4.47 10.43
N LEU A 98 5.83 -4.93 11.64
CA LEU A 98 5.77 -6.36 11.96
C LEU A 98 4.77 -7.10 11.06
N LEU A 99 3.57 -6.54 10.86
CA LEU A 99 2.57 -7.12 9.97
C LEU A 99 3.09 -7.25 8.53
N ILE A 100 3.74 -6.21 8.00
CA ILE A 100 4.28 -6.19 6.64
C ILE A 100 5.38 -7.24 6.49
N VAL A 101 6.29 -7.34 7.46
CA VAL A 101 7.37 -8.36 7.44
C VAL A 101 6.78 -9.77 7.46
N ILE A 102 5.87 -10.06 8.38
CA ILE A 102 5.25 -11.40 8.47
C ILE A 102 4.46 -11.72 7.20
N SER A 103 3.67 -10.76 6.70
CA SER A 103 2.87 -10.96 5.48
C SER A 103 3.76 -11.18 4.27
N SER A 104 4.84 -10.40 4.12
CA SER A 104 5.80 -10.55 3.03
C SER A 104 6.49 -11.90 3.08
N LEU A 105 6.93 -12.35 4.25
CA LEU A 105 7.54 -13.67 4.43
C LEU A 105 6.57 -14.80 4.07
N LEU A 106 5.30 -14.70 4.47
CA LEU A 106 4.28 -15.69 4.12
C LEU A 106 3.99 -15.70 2.63
N ILE A 107 3.91 -14.53 1.99
CA ILE A 107 3.70 -14.42 0.54
C ILE A 107 4.91 -15.03 -0.20
N MET A 108 6.13 -14.69 0.20
CA MET A 108 7.36 -15.25 -0.38
C MET A 108 7.43 -16.76 -0.20
N ALA A 109 7.14 -17.28 1.00
CA ALA A 109 7.09 -18.72 1.26
C ALA A 109 6.01 -19.42 0.42
N GLY A 110 4.85 -18.77 0.28
CA GLY A 110 3.78 -19.23 -0.60
C GLY A 110 4.25 -19.32 -2.05
N LEU A 111 4.82 -18.24 -2.59
CA LEU A 111 5.34 -18.18 -3.96
C LEU A 111 6.45 -19.23 -4.21
N ALA A 112 7.32 -19.44 -3.22
CA ALA A 112 8.39 -20.44 -3.29
C ALA A 112 7.85 -21.88 -3.32
N LEU A 113 6.73 -22.16 -2.65
CA LEU A 113 6.07 -23.46 -2.70
C LEU A 113 5.36 -23.67 -4.05
N PHE A 114 4.64 -22.64 -4.53
CA PHE A 114 4.07 -22.56 -5.88
C PHE A 114 3.44 -21.15 -6.10
N ILE A 115 3.27 -20.69 -7.34
CA ILE A 115 2.71 -19.34 -7.60
C ILE A 115 1.30 -19.20 -7.01
N PHE A 116 0.47 -20.24 -7.11
CA PHE A 116 -0.92 -20.21 -6.63
C PHE A 116 -1.06 -19.95 -5.12
N PRO A 117 -0.38 -20.68 -4.19
CA PRO A 117 -0.45 -20.40 -2.76
C PRO A 117 0.10 -19.01 -2.39
N GLY A 118 1.11 -18.49 -3.10
CA GLY A 118 1.58 -17.12 -2.88
C GLY A 118 0.51 -16.07 -3.19
N VAL A 119 -0.14 -16.18 -4.35
CA VAL A 119 -1.26 -15.30 -4.72
C VAL A 119 -2.45 -15.48 -3.78
N TRP A 120 -2.75 -16.71 -3.37
CA TRP A 120 -3.79 -17.00 -2.39
C TRP A 120 -3.55 -16.24 -1.09
N ILE A 121 -2.35 -16.34 -0.52
CA ILE A 121 -1.97 -15.66 0.73
C ILE A 121 -2.05 -14.14 0.54
N MET A 122 -1.52 -13.61 -0.56
CA MET A 122 -1.55 -12.18 -0.88
C MET A 122 -2.98 -11.61 -0.84
N VAL A 123 -3.93 -12.29 -1.51
CA VAL A 123 -5.34 -11.87 -1.51
C VAL A 123 -5.95 -12.00 -0.12
N ASN A 124 -5.62 -13.04 0.65
CA ASN A 124 -6.17 -13.23 1.99
C ASN A 124 -5.66 -12.20 2.99
N LEU A 125 -4.46 -11.65 2.80
CA LEU A 125 -3.84 -10.68 3.69
C LEU A 125 -4.05 -9.22 3.26
N VAL A 126 -4.70 -8.98 2.11
CA VAL A 126 -4.85 -7.63 1.54
C VAL A 126 -5.52 -6.63 2.49
N PHE A 127 -6.41 -7.08 3.38
CA PHE A 127 -7.12 -6.20 4.32
C PHE A 127 -6.47 -6.11 5.70
N ALA A 128 -5.39 -6.86 5.95
CA ALA A 128 -4.79 -6.93 7.27
C ALA A 128 -4.24 -5.57 7.73
N GLU A 129 -3.63 -4.79 6.84
CA GLU A 129 -3.13 -3.43 7.17
C GLU A 129 -4.26 -2.50 7.61
N TYR A 130 -5.40 -2.54 6.90
CA TYR A 130 -6.56 -1.72 7.20
C TYR A 130 -7.20 -2.11 8.54
N LEU A 131 -7.31 -3.41 8.82
CA LEU A 131 -7.83 -3.91 10.08
C LEU A 131 -6.93 -3.53 11.27
N LEU A 132 -5.62 -3.59 11.10
CA LEU A 132 -4.67 -3.14 12.13
C LEU A 132 -4.79 -1.64 12.37
N VAL A 133 -4.81 -0.83 11.31
CA VAL A 133 -4.79 0.63 11.41
C VAL A 133 -6.14 1.21 11.86
N LEU A 134 -7.26 0.72 11.33
CA LEU A 134 -8.59 1.29 11.54
C LEU A 134 -9.34 0.65 12.72
N ARG A 135 -9.11 -0.65 12.96
CA ARG A 135 -9.78 -1.39 14.03
C ARG A 135 -8.86 -1.63 15.23
N GLY A 136 -7.57 -1.31 15.13
CA GLY A 136 -6.61 -1.48 16.23
C GLY A 136 -6.36 -2.95 16.58
N LEU A 137 -6.64 -3.88 15.66
CA LEU A 137 -6.47 -5.30 15.90
C LEU A 137 -4.97 -5.67 15.99
N PRO A 138 -4.59 -6.61 16.86
CA PRO A 138 -3.23 -7.13 16.89
C PRO A 138 -2.90 -7.86 15.59
N VAL A 139 -1.62 -7.91 15.22
CA VAL A 139 -1.11 -8.41 13.92
C VAL A 139 -1.76 -9.74 13.49
N ILE A 140 -1.71 -10.76 14.34
CA ILE A 140 -2.24 -12.10 14.01
C ILE A 140 -3.77 -12.09 13.83
N GLU A 141 -4.48 -11.29 14.62
CA GLU A 141 -5.93 -11.18 14.55
C GLU A 141 -6.36 -10.41 13.31
N ALA A 142 -5.64 -9.34 12.94
CA ALA A 142 -5.85 -8.60 11.72
C ALA A 142 -5.70 -9.50 10.48
N MET A 143 -4.66 -10.34 10.45
CA MET A 143 -4.45 -11.31 9.35
C MET A 143 -5.56 -12.36 9.28
N ARG A 144 -5.95 -12.94 10.41
CA ARG A 144 -7.03 -13.94 10.47
C ARG A 144 -8.36 -13.35 10.02
N THR A 145 -8.67 -12.14 10.47
CA THR A 145 -9.90 -11.44 10.12
C THR A 145 -9.89 -11.05 8.63
N SER A 146 -8.76 -10.60 8.11
CA SER A 146 -8.57 -10.37 6.66
C SER A 146 -8.86 -11.65 5.84
N ALA A 147 -8.31 -12.79 6.25
CA ALA A 147 -8.55 -14.07 5.55
C ALA A 147 -10.05 -14.45 5.58
N ARG A 148 -10.74 -14.21 6.69
CA ARG A 148 -12.19 -14.46 6.79
C ARG A 148 -12.99 -13.52 5.88
N MET A 149 -12.67 -12.23 5.85
CA MET A 149 -13.36 -11.25 5.00
C MET A 149 -13.15 -11.49 3.50
N THR A 150 -12.02 -12.08 3.13
CA THR A 150 -11.66 -12.35 1.72
C THR A 150 -12.21 -13.70 1.25
N THR A 151 -12.53 -14.61 2.18
CA THR A 151 -13.15 -15.90 1.88
C THR A 151 -14.53 -15.70 1.24
N GLY A 152 -14.75 -16.30 0.06
CA GLY A 152 -15.99 -16.12 -0.72
C GLY A 152 -15.97 -14.94 -1.72
N HIS A 153 -15.01 -14.02 -1.59
CA HIS A 153 -14.84 -12.87 -2.49
C HIS A 153 -13.49 -12.86 -3.23
N PHE A 154 -12.74 -13.97 -3.18
CA PHE A 154 -11.39 -14.11 -3.74
C PHE A 154 -11.27 -13.57 -5.17
N LEU A 155 -12.10 -14.04 -6.11
CA LEU A 155 -12.04 -13.59 -7.51
C LEU A 155 -12.35 -12.11 -7.67
N ARG A 156 -13.31 -11.58 -6.90
CA ARG A 156 -13.67 -10.15 -6.95
C ARG A 156 -12.51 -9.29 -6.48
N ILE A 157 -11.85 -9.68 -5.39
CA ILE A 157 -10.70 -8.98 -4.83
C ILE A 157 -9.51 -9.10 -5.78
N MET A 158 -9.23 -10.30 -6.30
CA MET A 158 -8.12 -10.53 -7.21
C MET A 158 -8.27 -9.73 -8.51
N VAL A 159 -9.45 -9.73 -9.13
CA VAL A 159 -9.71 -8.91 -10.32
C VAL A 159 -9.58 -7.42 -10.01
N CYS A 160 -10.07 -6.97 -8.84
CA CYS A 160 -9.91 -5.58 -8.41
C CYS A 160 -8.42 -5.21 -8.23
N MET A 161 -7.64 -6.05 -7.54
CA MET A 161 -6.20 -5.86 -7.37
C MET A 161 -5.48 -5.81 -8.71
N LEU A 162 -5.69 -6.80 -9.58
CA LEU A 162 -5.06 -6.83 -10.90
C LEU A 162 -5.43 -5.61 -11.75
N SER A 163 -6.69 -5.16 -11.68
CA SER A 163 -7.14 -3.99 -12.44
C SER A 163 -6.45 -2.68 -12.04
N VAL A 164 -5.87 -2.63 -10.84
CA VAL A 164 -5.07 -1.48 -10.37
C VAL A 164 -3.58 -1.71 -10.56
N LEU A 165 -3.09 -2.89 -10.16
CA LEU A 165 -1.66 -3.19 -10.18
C LEU A 165 -1.13 -3.36 -11.60
N ALA A 166 -1.89 -3.96 -12.53
CA ALA A 166 -1.41 -4.18 -13.88
C ALA A 166 -1.15 -2.88 -14.65
N PRO A 167 -2.03 -1.85 -14.62
CA PRO A 167 -1.71 -0.54 -15.19
C PRO A 167 -0.51 0.14 -14.54
N LEU A 168 -0.37 0.03 -13.22
CA LEU A 168 0.77 0.62 -12.50
C LEU A 168 2.09 -0.02 -12.93
N TRP A 169 2.16 -1.35 -12.93
CA TRP A 169 3.34 -2.08 -13.40
C TRP A 169 3.62 -1.84 -14.88
N LEU A 170 2.60 -1.66 -15.71
CA LEU A 170 2.78 -1.28 -17.12
C LEU A 170 3.42 0.10 -17.25
N ILE A 171 2.97 1.08 -16.45
CA ILE A 171 3.57 2.42 -16.42
C ILE A 171 5.04 2.32 -15.98
N ASP A 172 5.33 1.63 -14.88
CA ASP A 172 6.70 1.46 -14.38
C ASP A 172 7.60 0.78 -15.43
N GLY A 173 7.11 -0.29 -16.07
CA GLY A 173 7.83 -0.97 -17.15
C GLY A 173 8.10 -0.09 -18.36
N LEU A 174 7.14 0.76 -18.76
CA LEU A 174 7.33 1.73 -19.84
C LEU A 174 8.32 2.83 -19.45
N LEU A 175 8.27 3.32 -18.21
CA LEU A 175 9.23 4.32 -17.72
C LEU A 175 10.66 3.80 -17.75
N LEU A 176 10.89 2.55 -17.35
CA LEU A 176 12.20 1.88 -17.43
C LEU A 176 12.68 1.70 -18.88
N GLN A 177 11.77 1.44 -19.82
CA GLN A 177 12.12 1.34 -21.24
C GLN A 177 12.46 2.70 -21.86
N LEU A 178 11.76 3.77 -21.46
CA LEU A 178 11.99 5.13 -21.94
C LEU A 178 13.26 5.75 -21.34
N PHE A 179 13.61 5.37 -20.10
CA PHE A 179 14.78 5.85 -19.38
C PHE A 179 15.60 4.66 -18.82
N PRO A 180 16.40 3.97 -19.66
CA PRO A 180 17.17 2.80 -19.22
C PRO A 180 18.26 3.14 -18.21
N GLU A 181 18.92 4.29 -18.38
CA GLU A 181 19.95 4.81 -17.46
C GLU A 181 19.64 6.28 -17.11
N PRO A 182 18.66 6.51 -16.23
CA PRO A 182 18.31 7.85 -15.81
C PRO A 182 19.43 8.43 -14.95
N GLN A 183 19.73 9.72 -15.16
CA GLN A 183 20.57 10.47 -14.22
C GLN A 183 19.96 10.44 -12.82
N ALA A 184 20.77 10.58 -11.77
CA ALA A 184 20.33 10.46 -10.39
C ALA A 184 19.06 11.27 -10.05
N GLY A 185 18.95 12.51 -10.54
CA GLY A 185 17.75 13.34 -10.32
C GLY A 185 16.50 12.84 -11.05
N VAL A 186 16.66 12.26 -12.24
CA VAL A 186 15.56 11.66 -13.01
C VAL A 186 15.12 10.35 -12.35
N GLN A 187 16.06 9.52 -11.91
CA GLN A 187 15.76 8.27 -11.19
C GLN A 187 14.92 8.55 -9.94
N LEU A 188 15.34 9.54 -9.13
CA LEU A 188 14.58 9.95 -7.95
C LEU A 188 13.15 10.38 -8.29
N ALA A 189 12.99 11.16 -9.37
CA ALA A 189 11.68 11.62 -9.80
C ALA A 189 10.79 10.46 -10.27
N LEU A 190 11.37 9.47 -10.97
CA LEU A 190 10.68 8.25 -11.40
C LEU A 190 10.26 7.41 -10.18
N ASP A 191 11.18 7.12 -9.26
CA ASP A 191 10.88 6.34 -8.04
C ASP A 191 9.81 7.02 -7.19
N SER A 192 9.91 8.34 -7.04
CA SER A 192 8.92 9.13 -6.30
C SER A 192 7.55 9.13 -6.98
N LEU A 193 7.52 9.18 -8.32
CA LEU A 193 6.30 9.11 -9.11
C LEU A 193 5.66 7.72 -8.99
N SER A 194 6.44 6.65 -9.13
CA SER A 194 5.99 5.27 -8.99
C SER A 194 5.44 5.02 -7.59
N GLY A 195 6.17 5.40 -6.54
CA GLY A 195 5.69 5.29 -5.16
C GLY A 195 4.40 6.09 -4.92
N PHE A 196 4.29 7.30 -5.47
CA PHE A 196 3.08 8.10 -5.38
C PHE A 196 1.89 7.47 -6.13
N LEU A 197 2.10 6.97 -7.34
CA LEU A 197 1.09 6.26 -8.11
C LEU A 197 0.64 4.99 -7.38
N GLN A 198 1.55 4.32 -6.68
CA GLN A 198 1.23 3.13 -5.89
C GLN A 198 0.28 3.42 -4.71
N LEU A 199 0.26 4.65 -4.18
CA LEU A 199 -0.74 5.08 -3.18
C LEU A 199 -2.19 5.00 -3.70
N PHE A 200 -2.38 5.09 -5.01
CA PHE A 200 -3.70 4.89 -5.61
C PHE A 200 -4.23 3.47 -5.33
N SER A 201 -3.35 2.47 -5.28
CA SER A 201 -3.73 1.09 -4.92
C SER A 201 -4.31 1.01 -3.52
N THR A 202 -3.73 1.70 -2.54
CA THR A 202 -4.23 1.79 -1.17
C THR A 202 -5.63 2.41 -1.14
N VAL A 203 -5.89 3.44 -1.96
CA VAL A 203 -7.21 4.09 -2.03
C VAL A 203 -8.27 3.14 -2.58
N VAL A 204 -7.96 2.39 -3.64
CA VAL A 204 -8.88 1.40 -4.22
C VAL A 204 -9.16 0.27 -3.24
N LEU A 205 -8.13 -0.26 -2.61
CA LEU A 205 -8.24 -1.32 -1.62
C LEU A 205 -9.00 -0.88 -0.37
N TYR A 206 -8.80 0.36 0.09
CA TYR A 206 -9.59 0.95 1.17
C TYR A 206 -11.09 0.98 0.84
N ARG A 207 -11.47 1.40 -0.38
CA ARG A 207 -12.88 1.39 -0.79
C ARG A 207 -13.45 -0.01 -0.87
N LEU A 208 -12.68 -0.95 -1.40
CA LEU A 208 -13.08 -2.35 -1.44
C LEU A 208 -13.25 -2.94 -0.03
N PHE A 209 -12.36 -2.58 0.90
CA PHE A 209 -12.43 -2.94 2.31
C PHE A 209 -13.73 -2.43 2.94
N MET A 210 -14.02 -1.13 2.84
CA MET A 210 -15.24 -0.54 3.40
C MET A 210 -16.51 -1.19 2.84
N LEU A 211 -16.51 -1.54 1.55
CA LEU A 211 -17.62 -2.22 0.92
C LEU A 211 -17.82 -3.63 1.48
N LEU A 212 -16.76 -4.43 1.56
CA LEU A 212 -16.84 -5.79 2.10
C LEU A 212 -17.15 -5.80 3.60
N GLU A 213 -16.66 -4.82 4.35
CA GLU A 213 -17.00 -4.66 5.76
C GLU A 213 -18.48 -4.34 5.95
N SER A 214 -19.06 -3.48 5.10
CA SER A 214 -20.50 -3.20 5.11
C SER A 214 -21.34 -4.42 4.72
N GLU A 215 -20.89 -5.22 3.75
CA GLU A 215 -21.54 -6.48 3.34
C GLU A 215 -21.51 -7.51 4.50
N ALA A 216 -20.39 -7.61 5.22
CA ALA A 216 -20.25 -8.50 6.37
C ALA A 216 -21.07 -8.04 7.59
N GLY A 217 -21.15 -6.73 7.84
CA GLY A 217 -21.96 -6.16 8.92
C GLY A 217 -23.47 -6.28 8.70
N ALA A 218 -23.93 -6.33 7.45
CA ALA A 218 -25.34 -6.53 7.10
C ALA A 218 -25.78 -8.01 7.13
N ALA A 219 -24.83 -8.96 7.19
CA ALA A 219 -25.09 -10.39 7.24
C ALA A 219 -25.16 -10.96 8.67
N ASN A 220 -24.85 -10.15 9.69
CA ASN A 220 -25.00 -10.44 11.12
C ASN A 220 -26.21 -9.70 11.70
#